data_AF-A0A4Q5UE45-F1
#
_entry.id   AF-A0A4Q5UE45-F1
#
_cell.length_a   1.000
_cell.length_b   1.000
_cell.length_c   1.000
_cell.angle_alpha   90.00
_cell.angle_beta   90.00
_cell.angle_gamma   90.00
#
_symmetry.space_group_name_H-M   'P 1'
#
loop_
_entity.id
_entity.type
_entity.pdbx_description
1 polymer ?
#
loop_
_entity_poly.entity_id
_entity_poly.type
_entity_poly.pdbx_seq_one_letter_code
_entity_poly.pdbx_strand_id
1 'polypeptide(L)'
;MFPLLFLIVLGTGAGIHSPSFIPKQISMQRQQTKPTVVEGHVYAGKNSAPAAKLYVYIVEGEEECLTDKNGYFRIETWQKLPVHITVQEPGKQTVRHQVKDPSVKQVIRIR
;
A
#
# COMPACT_ATOMS: atom_id res chain seq x y z
N MET A 1 -24.59 56.11 -29.32
CA MET A 1 -23.44 56.79 -29.95
C MET A 1 -22.67 55.71 -30.70
N PHE A 2 -22.77 55.76 -32.03
CA PHE A 2 -22.26 54.84 -33.07
C PHE A 2 -20.71 54.86 -33.17
N PRO A 3 -20.04 54.09 -34.05
CA PRO A 3 -19.97 52.62 -34.20
C PRO A 3 -18.53 52.17 -34.59
N LEU A 4 -18.28 50.89 -34.96
CA LEU A 4 -17.65 50.54 -36.27
C LEU A 4 -17.47 49.02 -36.46
N LEU A 5 -17.86 48.58 -37.67
CA LEU A 5 -17.52 47.32 -38.32
C LEU A 5 -16.00 47.17 -38.57
N PHE A 6 -15.51 45.93 -38.56
CA PHE A 6 -14.58 45.34 -39.55
C PHE A 6 -14.83 43.82 -39.57
N LEU A 7 -15.50 43.26 -40.58
CA LEU A 7 -14.98 42.76 -41.87
C LEU A 7 -13.89 41.67 -41.78
N ILE A 8 -14.36 40.42 -41.94
CA ILE A 8 -13.81 39.23 -42.65
C ILE A 8 -12.28 39.02 -42.69
N VAL A 9 -11.84 37.86 -42.16
CA VAL A 9 -10.79 37.05 -42.78
C VAL A 9 -11.28 35.61 -42.90
N LEU A 10 -11.46 35.16 -44.15
CA LEU A 10 -11.58 33.75 -44.53
C LEU A 10 -10.22 33.08 -44.31
N GLY A 11 -10.09 32.34 -43.20
CA GLY A 11 -8.97 31.46 -42.92
C GLY A 11 -9.29 30.04 -43.37
N THR A 12 -8.68 29.63 -44.48
CA THR A 12 -8.60 28.25 -44.96
C THR A 12 -7.91 27.34 -43.96
N GLY A 13 -8.53 26.20 -43.66
CA GLY A 13 -7.86 24.94 -43.31
C GLY A 13 -7.03 24.89 -42.03
N ALA A 14 -7.61 24.33 -40.96
CA ALA A 14 -6.89 23.45 -40.03
C ALA A 14 -7.92 22.67 -39.21
N GLY A 15 -7.74 21.35 -39.12
CA GLY A 15 -8.68 20.41 -38.53
C GLY A 15 -9.13 20.81 -37.12
N ILE A 16 -10.45 20.75 -36.92
CA ILE A 16 -11.07 20.81 -35.60
C ILE A 16 -10.84 19.44 -34.95
N HIS A 17 -9.64 19.24 -34.41
CA HIS A 17 -9.43 18.15 -33.45
C HIS A 17 -10.08 18.57 -32.14
N SER A 18 -11.33 18.16 -31.97
CA SER A 18 -11.99 18.18 -30.66
C SER A 18 -11.07 17.49 -29.64
N PRO A 19 -10.67 18.14 -28.54
CA PRO A 19 -10.01 17.41 -27.47
C PRO A 19 -11.04 16.44 -26.91
N SER A 20 -10.86 15.15 -27.22
CA SER A 20 -11.58 14.07 -26.58
C SER A 20 -11.31 14.16 -25.08
N PHE A 21 -12.28 14.65 -24.33
CA PHE A 21 -12.29 14.52 -22.88
C PHE A 21 -12.48 13.04 -22.58
N ILE A 22 -11.38 12.30 -22.47
CA ILE A 22 -11.38 10.92 -22.00
C ILE A 22 -11.64 11.00 -20.49
N PRO A 23 -12.84 10.61 -20.01
CA PRO A 23 -13.05 10.53 -18.57
C PRO A 23 -12.02 9.54 -18.03
N LYS A 24 -11.21 10.00 -17.07
CA LYS A 24 -10.25 9.18 -16.33
C LYS A 24 -11.05 8.02 -15.76
N GLN A 25 -10.90 6.85 -16.38
CA GLN A 25 -11.65 5.64 -16.07
C GLN A 25 -11.51 5.40 -14.57
N ILE A 26 -12.58 5.66 -13.81
CA ILE A 26 -12.64 5.36 -12.39
C ILE A 26 -12.63 3.84 -12.34
N SER A 27 -11.44 3.26 -12.24
CA SER A 27 -11.26 1.84 -11.99
C SER A 27 -12.03 1.56 -10.70
N MET A 28 -13.18 0.89 -10.82
CA MET A 28 -13.85 0.28 -9.68
C MET A 28 -12.88 -0.77 -9.14
N GLN A 29 -11.93 -0.34 -8.31
CA GLN A 29 -11.06 -1.24 -7.59
C GLN A 29 -11.97 -2.11 -6.75
N ARG A 30 -12.02 -3.42 -7.03
CA ARG A 30 -12.80 -4.39 -6.25
C ARG A 30 -12.52 -4.10 -4.78
N GLN A 31 -13.51 -3.57 -4.07
CA GLN A 31 -13.43 -3.43 -2.63
C GLN A 31 -13.26 -4.83 -2.08
N GLN A 32 -12.21 -5.00 -1.30
CA GLN A 32 -11.89 -6.25 -0.68
C GLN A 32 -13.04 -6.65 0.25
N THR A 33 -13.63 -7.82 0.02
CA THR A 33 -14.85 -8.26 0.73
C THR A 33 -14.56 -8.99 2.04
N LYS A 34 -13.30 -9.31 2.31
CA LYS A 34 -12.82 -9.96 3.54
C LYS A 34 -11.41 -9.48 3.87
N PRO A 35 -11.00 -9.38 5.14
CA PRO A 35 -9.65 -8.97 5.48
C PRO A 35 -8.61 -9.97 4.95
N THR A 36 -7.43 -9.46 4.61
CA THR A 36 -6.25 -10.27 4.31
C THR A 36 -5.64 -10.72 5.63
N VAL A 37 -5.40 -12.01 5.78
CA VAL A 37 -4.64 -12.53 6.93
C VAL A 37 -3.17 -12.59 6.54
N VAL A 38 -2.31 -11.92 7.31
CA VAL A 38 -0.85 -12.06 7.20
C VAL A 38 -0.33 -12.75 8.46
N GLU A 39 0.41 -13.82 8.28
CA GLU A 39 0.98 -14.59 9.37
C GLU A 39 2.43 -14.99 9.10
N GLY A 40 3.18 -15.24 10.16
CA GLY A 40 4.60 -15.55 10.02
C GLY A 40 5.31 -15.79 11.33
N HIS A 41 6.64 -15.90 11.24
CA HIS A 41 7.53 -16.07 12.38
C HIS A 41 8.64 -15.02 12.36
N VAL A 42 8.99 -14.52 13.54
CA VAL A 42 10.13 -13.62 13.76
C VAL A 42 11.24 -14.34 14.51
N TYR A 43 12.48 -14.19 14.03
CA TYR A 43 13.67 -14.78 14.61
C TYR A 43 14.72 -13.73 14.95
N ALA A 44 15.44 -13.93 16.06
CA ALA A 44 16.58 -13.13 16.47
C ALA A 44 17.87 -13.57 15.73
N GLY A 45 18.62 -12.61 15.21
CA GLY A 45 19.68 -12.84 14.21
C GLY A 45 20.89 -13.66 14.64
N LYS A 46 21.28 -13.67 15.93
CA LYS A 46 22.49 -14.39 16.36
C LYS A 46 22.31 -15.91 16.44
N ASN A 47 21.18 -16.37 16.95
CA ASN A 47 20.98 -17.79 17.26
C ASN A 47 19.80 -18.41 16.47
N SER A 48 19.17 -17.65 15.56
CA SER A 48 17.89 -18.02 14.94
C SER A 48 16.83 -18.40 15.98
N ALA A 49 16.93 -17.85 17.19
CA ALA A 49 15.99 -18.12 18.26
C ALA A 49 14.66 -17.41 17.94
N PRO A 50 13.50 -18.04 18.19
CA PRO A 50 12.22 -17.35 18.05
C PRO A 50 12.15 -16.12 18.95
N ALA A 51 11.65 -15.01 18.40
CA ALA A 51 11.61 -13.73 19.11
C ALA A 51 10.20 -13.42 19.59
N ALA A 52 9.98 -13.54 20.90
CA ALA A 52 8.69 -13.32 21.56
C ALA A 52 8.48 -11.87 21.99
N LYS A 53 7.22 -11.47 22.16
CA LYS A 53 6.80 -10.13 22.66
C LYS A 53 7.33 -8.96 21.82
N LEU A 54 7.51 -9.17 20.53
CA LEU A 54 7.82 -8.11 19.58
C LEU A 54 6.53 -7.47 19.09
N TYR A 55 6.53 -6.15 18.95
CA TYR A 55 5.43 -5.42 18.31
C TYR A 55 5.50 -5.66 16.81
N VAL A 56 4.39 -6.10 16.23
CA VAL A 56 4.23 -6.29 14.79
C VAL A 56 3.04 -5.42 14.37
N TYR A 57 3.23 -4.50 13.43
CA TYR A 57 2.17 -3.57 13.06
C TYR A 57 2.20 -3.15 11.59
N ILE A 58 1.04 -2.75 11.06
CA ILE A 58 0.83 -2.11 9.76
C ILE A 58 0.31 -0.70 10.03
N VAL A 59 1.07 0.31 9.62
CA VAL A 59 0.76 1.71 9.96
C VAL A 59 -0.49 2.19 9.23
N GLU A 60 -0.60 1.89 7.94
CA GLU A 60 -1.67 2.40 7.07
C GLU A 60 -3.07 1.90 7.46
N GLY A 61 -3.15 0.78 8.17
CA GLY A 61 -4.40 0.22 8.68
C GLY A 61 -4.55 0.25 10.19
N GLU A 62 -3.57 0.81 10.92
CA GLU A 62 -3.56 0.86 12.39
C GLU A 62 -3.73 -0.53 13.04
N GLU A 63 -3.21 -1.57 12.40
CA GLU A 63 -3.32 -2.94 12.88
C GLU A 63 -2.04 -3.37 13.60
N GLU A 64 -2.17 -4.02 14.76
CA GLU A 64 -1.03 -4.45 15.57
C GLU A 64 -1.26 -5.80 16.26
N CYS A 65 -0.16 -6.50 16.56
CA CYS A 65 -0.15 -7.64 17.46
C CYS A 65 1.23 -7.83 18.11
N LEU A 66 1.32 -8.81 19.01
CA LEU A 66 2.57 -9.24 19.63
C LEU A 66 2.94 -10.65 19.16
N THR A 67 4.25 -10.90 18.97
CA THR A 67 4.72 -12.26 18.72
C THR A 67 4.57 -13.15 19.97
N ASP A 68 4.18 -14.40 19.75
CA ASP A 68 4.08 -15.41 20.82
C ASP A 68 5.45 -15.98 21.24
N LYS A 69 5.47 -16.95 22.16
CA LYS A 69 6.69 -17.61 22.63
C LYS A 69 7.49 -18.35 21.54
N ASN A 70 6.84 -18.68 20.43
CA ASN A 70 7.44 -19.34 19.26
C ASN A 70 7.77 -18.31 18.17
N GLY A 71 7.67 -17.01 18.46
CA GLY A 71 7.89 -15.93 17.50
C GLY A 71 6.78 -15.80 16.45
N TYR A 72 5.66 -16.51 16.60
CA TYR A 72 4.54 -16.47 15.66
C TYR A 72 3.73 -15.18 15.83
N PHE A 73 3.27 -14.62 14.70
CA PHE A 73 2.34 -13.51 14.67
C PHE A 73 1.23 -13.75 13.63
N ARG A 74 0.10 -13.07 13.84
CA ARG A 74 -1.03 -13.04 12.91
C ARG A 74 -1.68 -11.65 12.95
N ILE A 75 -1.83 -11.03 11.78
CA ILE A 75 -2.51 -9.73 11.61
C ILE A 75 -3.58 -9.89 10.53
N GLU A 76 -4.77 -9.37 10.79
CA GLU A 76 -5.81 -9.20 9.78
C GLU A 76 -5.79 -7.76 9.32
N THR A 77 -5.74 -7.52 8.01
CA THR A 77 -5.66 -6.16 7.45
C THR A 77 -6.64 -5.99 6.30
N TRP A 78 -7.25 -4.81 6.22
CA TRP A 78 -8.09 -4.40 5.08
C TRP A 78 -7.29 -3.64 4.02
N GLN A 79 -5.99 -3.45 4.26
CA GLN A 79 -5.10 -2.74 3.35
C GLN A 79 -4.83 -3.55 2.09
N LYS A 80 -4.76 -2.82 0.97
CA LYS A 80 -4.40 -3.43 -0.33
C LYS A 80 -2.93 -3.81 -0.32
N LEU A 81 -2.64 -4.95 -0.93
CA LEU A 81 -1.26 -5.38 -1.14
C LEU A 81 -0.57 -4.51 -2.21
N PRO A 82 0.76 -4.32 -2.11
CA PRO A 82 1.60 -4.78 -1.02
C PRO A 82 1.43 -3.93 0.25
N VAL A 83 1.50 -4.59 1.41
CA VAL A 83 1.49 -3.91 2.72
C VAL A 83 2.87 -3.99 3.37
N HIS A 84 3.19 -3.04 4.23
CA HIS A 84 4.43 -3.06 5.00
C HIS A 84 4.14 -3.42 6.46
N ILE A 85 4.69 -4.55 6.89
CA ILE A 85 4.72 -4.91 8.30
C ILE A 85 5.98 -4.34 8.91
N THR A 86 5.85 -3.68 10.04
CA THR A 86 7.00 -3.27 10.87
C THR A 86 7.06 -4.15 12.09
N VAL A 87 8.25 -4.69 12.36
CA VAL A 87 8.54 -5.45 13.57
C VAL A 87 9.47 -4.60 14.44
N GLN A 88 9.04 -4.35 15.67
CA GLN A 88 9.76 -3.54 16.64
C GLN A 88 10.08 -4.36 17.89
N GLU A 89 11.37 -4.41 18.22
CA GLU A 89 11.85 -4.88 19.51
C GLU A 89 12.03 -3.67 20.45
N PRO A 90 11.48 -3.70 21.67
CA PRO A 90 11.63 -2.60 22.62
C PRO A 90 13.11 -2.23 22.85
N GLY A 91 13.45 -0.96 22.62
CA GLY A 91 14.80 -0.46 22.80
C GLY A 91 15.80 -0.82 21.69
N LYS A 92 15.37 -1.44 20.58
CA LYS A 92 16.23 -1.73 19.42
C LYS A 92 15.66 -1.18 18.11
N GLN A 93 16.39 -1.42 17.02
CA GLN A 93 15.98 -1.01 15.68
C GLN A 93 14.75 -1.79 15.20
N THR A 94 13.92 -1.11 14.43
CA THR A 94 12.76 -1.70 13.76
C THR A 94 13.15 -2.32 12.43
N VAL A 95 12.52 -3.43 12.06
CA VAL A 95 12.64 -4.04 10.73
C VAL A 95 11.34 -3.85 9.97
N ARG A 96 11.41 -3.28 8.76
CA ARG A 96 10.26 -3.14 7.85
C ARG A 96 10.32 -4.23 6.79
N HIS A 97 9.22 -4.96 6.63
CA HIS A 97 9.08 -6.10 5.72
C HIS A 97 7.88 -5.90 4.79
N GLN A 98 8.09 -6.03 3.48
CA GLN A 98 7.02 -5.88 2.50
C GLN A 98 6.35 -7.22 2.21
N VAL A 99 5.03 -7.26 2.35
CA VAL A 99 4.20 -8.43 2.09
C VAL A 99 3.50 -8.25 0.76
N LYS A 100 3.91 -9.05 -0.23
CA LYS A 100 3.30 -9.07 -1.58
C LYS A 100 2.28 -10.19 -1.74
N ASP A 101 2.55 -11.34 -1.12
CA ASP A 101 1.67 -12.50 -1.10
C ASP A 101 1.43 -12.92 0.36
N PRO A 102 0.21 -12.72 0.89
CA PRO A 102 -0.16 -13.09 2.26
C PRO A 102 -0.38 -14.60 2.42
N SER A 103 -0.49 -15.35 1.31
CA SER A 103 -0.69 -16.81 1.33
C SER A 103 0.60 -17.55 1.74
N VAL A 104 1.74 -16.88 1.64
CA VAL A 104 3.04 -17.38 2.09
C VAL A 104 3.28 -16.96 3.53
N LYS A 105 3.69 -17.88 4.38
CA LYS A 105 4.09 -17.54 5.76
C LYS A 105 5.34 -16.66 5.73
N GLN A 106 5.26 -15.52 6.40
CA GLN A 106 6.35 -14.56 6.45
C GLN A 106 7.46 -15.07 7.39
N VAL A 107 8.72 -14.86 7.00
CA VAL A 107 9.89 -15.15 7.83
C VAL A 107 10.71 -13.89 7.96
N ILE A 108 10.69 -13.29 9.15
CA ILE A 108 11.36 -12.01 9.42
C ILE A 108 12.52 -12.26 10.38
N ARG A 109 13.68 -11.68 10.07
CA ARG A 109 14.88 -11.77 10.92
C ARG A 109 15.26 -10.38 11.41
N ILE A 110 15.31 -10.21 12.72
CA ILE A 110 15.76 -8.98 13.37
C ILE A 110 17.24 -9.10 13.76
N ARG A 111 17.99 -8.00 13.69
CA ARG A 111 19.44 -7.96 13.97
C ARG A 111 19.73 -7.33 15.32
#